data_AF-A0A954FSP8-F1
#
_entry.id   AF-A0A954FSP8-F1
#
_cell.length_a   1.000
_cell.length_b   1.000
_cell.length_c   1.000
_cell.angle_alpha   90.00
_cell.angle_beta   90.00
_cell.angle_gamma   90.00
#
_symmetry.space_group_name_H-M   'P 1'
#
loop_
_entity.id
_entity.type
_entity.pdbx_description
1 polymer ?
#
loop_
_entity_poly.entity_id
_entity_poly.type
_entity_poly.pdbx_seq_one_letter_code
_entity_poly.pdbx_strand_id
1 'polypeptide(L)'
;MKPGLKTGDAGQLIWNVDASMVITLGGDSRATVFSTPNMILLMERAAREALRPFLESGEESVGIGVNIEHLGGAAIGTQVTGVARVSTVDGRRISFVVEAYAGSRLIGKGTHTRAIIDVSRLVENLAKLSNSEGYAMNLAADTGSMPDFQTLMVQVVNRIATVTLNRPKSLNAVNSQMTTDIEQVVAWLLGHPQEVRVVLLTGAGSAFCAGDDVKELRSLSLETARALSHRQAEMYLAFERLPQPVIALVNGDAFGAGCVAAYSADLRIVSHAARFAMPEIRLGWPPGYGIAQLTALIGKARALEMCMTGEPITAAKALEWGLASELVSGVSLMHRGLQLAEKLLQMPAVALRETKRLIHLDEGSQPKVAHRADTEAYLRCLELRDAQEGIAAFTEKRPPRFMDL
;
A
#
# COMPACT_ATOMS: atom_id res chain seq x y z
N MET A 1 15.53 -19.60 -21.76
CA MET A 1 15.31 -18.90 -23.04
C MET A 1 15.30 -19.96 -24.10
N LYS A 2 14.23 -20.01 -24.90
CA LYS A 2 14.10 -20.94 -26.01
C LYS A 2 15.22 -20.72 -27.03
N PRO A 3 15.75 -21.78 -27.66
CA PRO A 3 16.73 -21.64 -28.73
C PRO A 3 16.11 -20.93 -29.94
N GLY A 4 16.92 -20.20 -30.71
CA GLY A 4 16.51 -19.67 -32.01
C GLY A 4 16.72 -18.17 -32.24
N LEU A 5 16.98 -17.39 -31.18
CA LEU A 5 17.33 -15.97 -31.30
C LEU A 5 18.69 -15.80 -32.01
N LYS A 6 18.76 -14.92 -33.00
CA LYS A 6 19.97 -14.67 -33.80
C LYS A 6 20.22 -13.18 -33.99
N THR A 7 21.48 -12.83 -34.28
CA THR A 7 21.84 -11.48 -34.74
C THR A 7 21.01 -11.11 -35.97
N GLY A 8 20.45 -9.90 -35.96
CA GLY A 8 19.55 -9.40 -36.99
C GLY A 8 18.06 -9.54 -36.67
N ASP A 9 17.67 -10.40 -35.73
CA ASP A 9 16.29 -10.45 -35.24
C ASP A 9 15.87 -9.07 -34.69
N ALA A 10 14.63 -8.68 -34.92
CA ALA A 10 14.18 -7.34 -34.63
C ALA A 10 12.80 -7.31 -33.97
N GLY A 11 12.63 -6.36 -33.06
CA GLY A 11 11.35 -5.98 -32.49
C GLY A 11 11.03 -4.54 -32.86
N GLN A 12 9.74 -4.26 -32.96
CA GLN A 12 9.24 -2.93 -33.26
C GLN A 12 8.10 -2.57 -32.31
N LEU A 13 8.04 -1.30 -31.91
CA LEU A 13 6.92 -0.75 -31.17
C LEU A 13 6.52 0.59 -31.78
N ILE A 14 5.22 0.83 -31.88
CA ILE A 14 4.65 2.05 -32.46
C ILE A 14 3.80 2.75 -31.42
N TRP A 15 4.01 4.06 -31.24
CA TRP A 15 3.20 4.92 -30.39
C TRP A 15 2.68 6.14 -31.16
N ASN A 16 1.53 6.63 -30.74
CA ASN A 16 1.04 7.95 -31.13
C ASN A 16 1.40 8.93 -30.01
N VAL A 17 2.16 9.98 -30.33
CA VAL A 17 2.63 10.94 -29.34
C VAL A 17 1.45 11.74 -28.78
N ASP A 18 1.27 11.74 -27.48
CA ASP A 18 0.28 12.59 -26.80
C ASP A 18 0.96 13.67 -25.92
N ALA A 19 0.13 14.49 -25.27
CA ALA A 19 0.60 15.62 -24.45
C ALA A 19 1.45 15.20 -23.24
N SER A 20 1.36 13.95 -22.77
CA SER A 20 2.17 13.43 -21.66
C SER A 20 3.58 13.00 -22.08
N MET A 21 3.81 12.83 -23.39
CA MET A 21 5.06 12.26 -23.92
C MET A 21 6.08 13.31 -24.37
N VAL A 22 5.70 14.58 -24.32
CA VAL A 22 6.45 15.69 -24.89
C VAL A 22 6.96 16.66 -23.83
N ILE A 23 8.02 17.38 -24.16
CA ILE A 23 8.53 18.50 -23.36
C ILE A 23 8.45 19.78 -24.18
N THR A 24 8.23 20.90 -23.49
CA THR A 24 8.26 22.23 -24.11
C THR A 24 9.64 22.84 -23.91
N LEU A 25 10.34 23.13 -25.00
CA LEU A 25 11.68 23.72 -24.94
C LEU A 25 11.58 25.24 -24.76
N GLY A 26 12.28 25.78 -23.75
CA GLY A 26 12.39 27.23 -23.55
C GLY A 26 11.07 27.97 -23.25
N GLY A 27 10.01 27.25 -22.88
CA GLY A 27 8.69 27.84 -22.58
C GLY A 27 7.85 28.23 -23.80
N ASP A 28 8.34 28.06 -25.04
CA ASP A 28 7.53 28.28 -26.25
C ASP A 28 6.72 27.00 -26.54
N SER A 29 5.40 27.07 -26.34
CA SER A 29 4.45 25.98 -26.64
C SER A 29 4.48 25.45 -28.09
N ARG A 30 5.15 26.15 -29.01
CA ARG A 30 5.38 25.68 -30.39
C ARG A 30 6.63 24.82 -30.53
N ALA A 31 7.52 24.82 -29.53
CA ALA A 31 8.76 24.04 -29.48
C ALA A 31 8.57 22.77 -28.61
N THR A 32 7.49 22.04 -28.87
CA THR A 32 7.14 20.81 -28.16
C THR A 32 7.75 19.60 -28.87
N VAL A 33 8.56 18.82 -28.15
CA VAL A 33 9.26 17.66 -28.71
C VAL A 33 9.00 16.39 -27.92
N PHE A 34 8.85 15.26 -28.61
CA PHE A 34 8.89 13.94 -27.99
C PHE A 34 10.13 13.79 -27.10
N SER A 35 9.89 13.54 -25.83
CA SER A 35 10.91 13.68 -24.80
C SER A 35 11.92 12.52 -24.82
N THR A 36 13.17 12.80 -24.45
CA THR A 36 14.24 11.79 -24.34
C THR A 36 13.84 10.58 -23.48
N PRO A 37 13.20 10.74 -22.30
CA PRO A 37 12.77 9.59 -21.49
C PRO A 37 11.77 8.69 -22.23
N ASN A 38 10.80 9.26 -22.94
CA ASN A 38 9.84 8.48 -23.70
C ASN A 38 10.48 7.82 -24.93
N MET A 39 11.47 8.45 -25.55
CA MET A 39 12.26 7.86 -26.63
C MET A 39 13.07 6.64 -26.15
N ILE A 40 13.73 6.75 -25.00
CA ILE A 40 14.41 5.63 -24.35
C ILE A 40 13.41 4.49 -24.09
N LEU A 41 12.25 4.80 -23.51
CA LEU A 41 11.23 3.79 -23.18
C LEU A 41 10.66 3.08 -24.42
N LEU A 42 10.43 3.82 -25.51
CA LEU A 42 9.97 3.29 -26.79
C LEU A 42 10.98 2.27 -27.35
N MET A 43 12.25 2.65 -27.44
CA MET A 43 13.33 1.78 -27.92
C MET A 43 13.56 0.59 -26.99
N GLU A 44 13.51 0.81 -25.68
CA GLU A 44 13.65 -0.24 -24.67
C GLU A 44 12.57 -1.32 -24.86
N ARG A 45 11.32 -0.90 -25.03
CA ARG A 45 10.20 -1.83 -25.21
C ARG A 45 10.25 -2.52 -26.55
N ALA A 46 10.72 -1.86 -27.62
CA ALA A 46 10.98 -2.53 -28.89
C ALA A 46 12.01 -3.67 -28.73
N ALA A 47 13.06 -3.48 -27.92
CA ALA A 47 14.03 -4.53 -27.60
C ALA A 47 13.39 -5.67 -26.77
N ARG A 48 12.44 -5.37 -25.88
CA ARG A 48 11.68 -6.40 -25.16
C ARG A 48 10.77 -7.20 -26.10
N GLU A 49 10.10 -6.55 -27.04
CA GLU A 49 9.27 -7.23 -28.04
C GLU A 49 10.09 -8.17 -28.94
N ALA A 50 11.33 -7.79 -29.29
CA ALA A 50 12.25 -8.66 -30.01
C ALA A 50 12.54 -9.99 -29.28
N LEU A 51 12.56 -9.98 -27.94
CA LEU A 51 12.86 -11.14 -27.11
C LEU A 51 11.64 -11.99 -26.75
N ARG A 52 10.44 -11.39 -26.70
CA ARG A 52 9.23 -12.04 -26.20
C ARG A 52 8.97 -13.43 -26.80
N PRO A 53 9.16 -13.70 -28.11
CA PRO A 53 8.95 -15.04 -28.67
C PRO A 53 9.87 -16.13 -28.09
N PHE A 54 11.04 -15.72 -27.59
CA PHE A 54 12.13 -16.59 -27.16
C PHE A 54 12.18 -16.78 -25.64
N LEU A 55 11.32 -16.10 -24.87
CA LEU A 55 11.25 -16.30 -23.43
C LEU A 55 10.52 -17.60 -23.08
N GLU A 56 11.02 -18.31 -22.06
CA GLU A 56 10.30 -19.42 -21.44
C GLU A 56 9.28 -18.91 -20.40
N SER A 57 8.39 -19.81 -19.98
CA SER A 57 7.46 -19.49 -18.89
C SER A 57 8.23 -19.18 -17.61
N GLY A 58 7.95 -18.03 -16.99
CA GLY A 58 8.65 -17.56 -15.79
C GLY A 58 9.93 -16.74 -16.07
N GLU A 59 10.31 -16.56 -17.34
CA GLU A 59 11.42 -15.68 -17.71
C GLU A 59 10.94 -14.28 -18.10
N GLU A 60 11.74 -13.27 -17.78
CA GLU A 60 11.54 -11.91 -18.26
C GLU A 60 12.88 -11.27 -18.65
N SER A 61 12.84 -10.25 -19.51
CA SER A 61 14.03 -9.47 -19.87
C SER A 61 14.05 -8.14 -19.13
N VAL A 62 15.19 -7.77 -18.57
CA VAL A 62 15.41 -6.49 -17.86
C VAL A 62 16.51 -5.71 -18.55
N GLY A 63 16.31 -4.41 -18.74
CA GLY A 63 17.35 -3.51 -19.27
C GLY A 63 18.49 -3.34 -18.27
N ILE A 64 19.73 -3.58 -18.70
CA ILE A 64 20.93 -3.48 -17.87
C ILE A 64 21.95 -2.47 -18.41
N GLY A 65 21.68 -1.89 -19.58
CA GLY A 65 22.50 -0.82 -20.15
C GLY A 65 21.76 -0.17 -21.29
N VAL A 66 21.83 1.16 -21.34
CA VAL A 66 21.16 1.97 -22.36
C VAL A 66 22.03 3.18 -22.69
N ASN A 67 22.24 3.45 -23.98
CA ASN A 67 22.94 4.63 -24.45
C ASN A 67 22.24 5.17 -25.68
N ILE A 68 21.57 6.32 -25.55
CA ILE A 68 20.75 6.91 -26.61
C ILE A 68 21.23 8.32 -26.95
N GLU A 69 21.35 8.57 -28.25
CA GLU A 69 21.55 9.88 -28.83
C GLU A 69 20.21 10.38 -29.40
N HIS A 70 19.74 11.52 -28.90
CA HIS A 70 18.50 12.15 -29.35
C HIS A 70 18.82 13.11 -30.51
N LEU A 71 18.30 12.82 -31.70
CA LEU A 71 18.65 13.50 -32.95
C LEU A 71 17.59 14.49 -33.44
N GLY A 72 16.33 14.36 -33.03
CA GLY A 72 15.29 15.34 -33.36
C GLY A 72 13.95 15.06 -32.68
N GLY A 73 13.04 16.04 -32.73
CA GLY A 73 11.73 15.94 -32.06
C GLY A 73 10.63 15.30 -32.92
N ALA A 74 9.52 14.95 -32.29
CA ALA A 74 8.24 14.63 -32.92
C ALA A 74 7.10 15.37 -32.19
N ALA A 75 6.11 15.88 -32.94
CA ALA A 75 5.01 16.66 -32.39
C ALA A 75 3.89 15.76 -31.86
N ILE A 76 3.01 16.32 -31.03
CA ILE A 76 1.76 15.65 -30.60
C ILE A 76 0.98 15.21 -31.84
N GLY A 77 0.42 14.00 -31.79
CA GLY A 77 -0.31 13.35 -32.88
C GLY A 77 0.59 12.66 -33.90
N THR A 78 1.91 12.83 -33.83
CA THR A 78 2.84 12.11 -34.71
C THR A 78 2.98 10.67 -34.26
N GLN A 79 2.98 9.74 -35.23
CA GLN A 79 3.33 8.36 -34.97
C GLN A 79 4.84 8.20 -34.90
N VAL A 80 5.33 7.65 -33.79
CA VAL A 80 6.73 7.32 -33.57
C VAL A 80 6.92 5.82 -33.49
N THR A 81 8.00 5.33 -34.08
CA THR A 81 8.33 3.91 -34.16
C THR A 81 9.69 3.66 -33.54
N GLY A 82 9.76 2.80 -32.53
CA GLY A 82 11.01 2.26 -32.01
C GLY A 82 11.33 0.94 -32.69
N VAL A 83 12.57 0.74 -33.10
CA VAL A 83 13.09 -0.49 -33.68
C VAL A 83 14.31 -0.92 -32.87
N ALA A 84 14.37 -2.19 -32.52
CA ALA A 84 15.52 -2.78 -31.85
C ALA A 84 15.96 -4.01 -32.60
N ARG A 85 17.22 -4.04 -33.06
CA ARG A 85 17.82 -5.15 -33.79
C ARG A 85 18.90 -5.79 -32.94
N VAL A 86 18.83 -7.11 -32.77
CA VAL A 86 19.82 -7.89 -32.02
C VAL A 86 21.17 -7.74 -32.70
N SER A 87 22.15 -7.20 -31.98
CA SER A 87 23.54 -7.10 -32.44
C SER A 87 24.39 -8.26 -31.93
N THR A 88 24.18 -8.67 -30.68
CA THR A 88 24.96 -9.75 -30.04
C THR A 88 24.09 -10.56 -29.10
N VAL A 89 24.27 -11.88 -29.12
CA VAL A 89 23.67 -12.85 -28.20
C VAL A 89 24.80 -13.48 -27.39
N ASP A 90 24.95 -13.09 -26.13
CA ASP A 90 25.96 -13.63 -25.21
C ASP A 90 25.25 -14.35 -24.05
N GLY A 91 24.92 -15.62 -24.29
CA GLY A 91 24.13 -16.43 -23.36
C GLY A 91 22.76 -15.80 -23.08
N ARG A 92 22.57 -15.28 -21.86
CA ARG A 92 21.33 -14.61 -21.43
C ARG A 92 21.41 -13.08 -21.48
N ARG A 93 22.50 -12.53 -22.01
CA ARG A 93 22.69 -11.09 -22.21
C ARG A 93 22.60 -10.80 -23.71
N ILE A 94 21.63 -9.97 -24.08
CA ILE A 94 21.34 -9.64 -25.48
C ILE A 94 21.56 -8.15 -25.68
N SER A 95 22.39 -7.81 -26.64
CA SER A 95 22.67 -6.44 -27.06
C SER A 95 21.90 -6.09 -28.32
N PHE A 96 21.48 -4.83 -28.42
CA PHE A 96 20.68 -4.30 -29.51
C PHE A 96 21.30 -3.01 -30.05
N VAL A 97 21.18 -2.83 -31.36
CA VAL A 97 21.16 -1.49 -31.96
C VAL A 97 19.70 -1.03 -31.95
N VAL A 98 19.45 0.16 -31.43
CA VAL A 98 18.10 0.71 -31.30
C VAL A 98 17.97 2.04 -32.01
N GLU A 99 16.83 2.25 -32.64
CA GLU A 99 16.51 3.42 -33.45
C GLU A 99 15.07 3.84 -33.18
N ALA A 100 14.81 5.15 -33.30
CA ALA A 100 13.46 5.71 -33.22
C ALA A 100 13.22 6.61 -34.42
N TYR A 101 12.03 6.50 -34.99
CA TYR A 101 11.61 7.21 -36.18
C TYR A 101 10.30 7.97 -35.94
N ALA A 102 10.18 9.16 -36.52
CA ALA A 102 8.91 9.86 -36.72
C ALA A 102 8.57 9.80 -38.22
N GLY A 103 7.64 8.93 -38.59
CA GLY A 103 7.49 8.51 -39.98
C GLY A 103 8.78 7.87 -40.51
N SER A 104 9.39 8.43 -41.55
CA SER A 104 10.68 7.96 -42.11
C SER A 104 11.91 8.67 -41.52
N ARG A 105 11.73 9.71 -40.70
CA ARG A 105 12.83 10.51 -40.17
C ARG A 105 13.38 9.89 -38.89
N LEU A 106 14.68 9.64 -38.85
CA LEU A 106 15.39 9.19 -37.64
C LEU A 106 15.40 10.32 -36.60
N ILE A 107 14.87 10.04 -35.41
CA ILE A 107 14.76 10.98 -34.29
C ILE A 107 15.62 10.58 -33.09
N GLY A 108 16.07 9.33 -33.04
CA GLY A 108 17.07 8.88 -32.06
C GLY A 108 17.71 7.57 -32.48
N LYS A 109 18.91 7.32 -31.96
CA LYS A 109 19.66 6.09 -32.19
C LYS A 109 20.49 5.74 -30.96
N GLY A 110 20.88 4.48 -30.83
CA GLY A 110 21.71 4.07 -29.71
C GLY A 110 21.92 2.58 -29.60
N THR A 111 22.32 2.17 -28.41
CA THR A 111 22.45 0.77 -28.03
C THR A 111 21.66 0.48 -26.76
N HIS A 112 21.19 -0.75 -26.66
CA HIS A 112 20.50 -1.25 -25.48
C HIS A 112 20.96 -2.66 -25.16
N THR A 113 21.04 -3.00 -23.88
CA THR A 113 21.41 -4.35 -23.44
C THR A 113 20.36 -4.85 -22.46
N ARG A 114 19.82 -6.05 -22.72
CA ARG A 114 18.87 -6.73 -21.83
C ARG A 114 19.46 -8.03 -21.30
N ALA A 115 19.23 -8.31 -20.03
CA ALA A 115 19.50 -9.61 -19.44
C ALA A 115 18.18 -10.37 -19.26
N ILE A 116 18.17 -11.67 -19.59
CA ILE A 116 17.03 -12.54 -19.36
C ILE A 116 17.19 -13.18 -17.99
N ILE A 117 16.24 -12.88 -17.11
CA ILE A 117 16.20 -13.36 -15.74
C ILE A 117 15.04 -14.33 -15.53
N ASP A 118 15.19 -15.18 -14.53
CA ASP A 118 14.13 -16.03 -14.01
C ASP A 118 13.39 -15.24 -12.92
N VAL A 119 12.12 -14.94 -13.17
CA VAL A 119 11.28 -14.14 -12.29
C VAL A 119 10.95 -14.91 -11.00
N SER A 120 10.80 -16.23 -11.07
CA SER A 120 10.55 -17.06 -9.89
C SER A 120 11.72 -16.98 -8.91
N ARG A 121 12.96 -17.05 -9.41
CA ARG A 121 14.16 -16.85 -8.58
C ARG A 121 14.28 -15.44 -8.02
N LEU A 122 13.88 -14.42 -8.78
CA LEU A 122 13.88 -13.04 -8.29
C LEU A 122 12.87 -12.88 -7.13
N VAL A 123 11.67 -13.44 -7.27
CA VAL A 123 10.64 -13.44 -6.22
C VAL A 123 11.12 -14.18 -4.97
N GLU A 124 11.73 -15.35 -5.11
CA GLU A 124 12.32 -16.10 -3.99
C GLU A 124 13.44 -15.30 -3.29
N ASN A 125 14.30 -14.63 -4.05
CA ASN A 125 15.38 -13.82 -3.48
C ASN A 125 14.88 -12.54 -2.81
N LEU A 126 13.87 -11.89 -3.39
CA LEU A 126 13.19 -10.75 -2.76
C LEU A 126 12.47 -11.17 -1.48
N ALA A 127 11.83 -12.35 -1.47
CA ALA A 127 11.23 -12.93 -0.26
C ALA A 127 12.27 -13.25 0.83
N LYS A 128 13.49 -13.67 0.43
CA LYS A 128 14.61 -13.85 1.36
C LYS A 128 15.17 -12.52 1.87
N LEU A 129 15.26 -11.50 1.01
CA LEU A 129 15.72 -10.15 1.39
C LEU A 129 14.74 -9.44 2.33
N SER A 130 13.43 -9.59 2.09
CA SER A 130 12.41 -9.14 3.06
C SER A 130 12.57 -9.81 4.42
N ASN A 131 13.03 -11.07 4.45
CA ASN A 131 13.32 -11.78 5.70
C ASN A 131 14.65 -11.35 6.36
N SER A 132 15.61 -10.78 5.62
CA SER A 132 16.94 -10.43 6.15
C SER A 132 17.07 -9.01 6.71
N GLU A 133 16.16 -8.09 6.37
CA GLU A 133 16.17 -6.71 6.91
C GLU A 133 15.41 -6.57 8.25
N GLY A 134 14.93 -7.65 8.86
CA GLY A 134 14.38 -7.62 10.23
C GLY A 134 13.04 -6.88 10.41
N TYR A 135 12.46 -6.31 9.35
CA TYR A 135 11.22 -5.52 9.43
C TYR A 135 10.05 -6.07 8.61
N ALA A 136 10.20 -7.18 7.88
CA ALA A 136 9.04 -7.89 7.33
C ALA A 136 8.56 -8.91 8.36
N MET A 137 7.49 -8.56 9.08
CA MET A 137 6.68 -9.54 9.79
C MET A 137 6.02 -10.46 8.76
N ASN A 138 6.67 -11.57 8.44
CA ASN A 138 5.99 -12.73 7.87
C ASN A 138 5.23 -13.40 9.02
N LEU A 139 4.03 -12.90 9.31
CA LEU A 139 3.06 -13.62 10.13
C LEU A 139 2.80 -14.96 9.44
N ALA A 140 3.52 -15.99 9.88
CA ALA A 140 3.30 -17.34 9.42
C ALA A 140 1.92 -17.79 9.87
N ALA A 141 1.23 -18.53 9.02
CA ALA A 141 -0.02 -19.16 9.38
C ALA A 141 0.17 -20.05 10.61
N ASP A 142 -0.63 -19.82 11.65
CA ASP A 142 -0.67 -20.68 12.83
C ASP A 142 -1.88 -21.61 12.74
N THR A 143 -1.61 -22.92 12.78
CA THR A 143 -2.62 -23.99 12.71
C THR A 143 -2.96 -24.58 14.08
N GLY A 144 -2.45 -23.96 15.15
CA GLY A 144 -2.74 -24.30 16.54
C GLY A 144 -4.14 -23.85 16.99
N SER A 145 -4.44 -24.13 18.27
CA SER A 145 -5.68 -23.67 18.91
C SER A 145 -5.73 -22.14 18.99
N MET A 146 -6.94 -21.57 19.11
CA MET A 146 -7.14 -20.14 19.35
C MET A 146 -6.28 -19.67 20.55
N PRO A 147 -5.43 -18.64 20.39
CA PRO A 147 -4.64 -18.10 21.49
C PRO A 147 -5.51 -17.48 22.59
N ASP A 148 -4.96 -17.43 23.80
CA ASP A 148 -5.53 -16.65 24.89
C ASP A 148 -5.10 -15.18 24.75
N PHE A 149 -6.07 -14.28 24.61
CA PHE A 149 -5.82 -12.85 24.42
C PHE A 149 -6.04 -12.06 25.70
N GLN A 150 -5.19 -11.06 25.94
CA GLN A 150 -5.33 -10.16 27.10
C GLN A 150 -6.14 -8.91 26.77
N THR A 151 -6.11 -8.50 25.51
CA THR A 151 -6.62 -7.22 25.02
C THR A 151 -7.60 -7.37 23.87
N LEU A 152 -7.88 -8.60 23.43
CA LEU A 152 -8.90 -8.93 22.44
C LEU A 152 -9.94 -9.88 23.04
N MET A 153 -11.16 -9.84 22.50
CA MET A 153 -12.12 -10.94 22.60
C MET A 153 -12.38 -11.47 21.21
N VAL A 154 -12.24 -12.78 21.02
CA VAL A 154 -12.44 -13.42 19.72
C VAL A 154 -13.50 -14.49 19.86
N GLN A 155 -14.54 -14.42 19.03
CA GLN A 155 -15.60 -15.42 18.96
C GLN A 155 -15.77 -15.90 17.53
N VAL A 156 -15.80 -17.22 17.33
CA VAL A 156 -16.07 -17.83 16.02
C VAL A 156 -17.44 -18.52 16.05
N VAL A 157 -18.35 -18.07 15.21
CA VAL A 157 -19.69 -18.67 15.03
C VAL A 157 -20.00 -18.73 13.55
N ASN A 158 -20.49 -19.88 13.06
CA ASN A 158 -20.91 -20.05 11.66
C ASN A 158 -19.88 -19.57 10.63
N ARG A 159 -18.59 -19.83 10.89
CA ARG A 159 -17.45 -19.40 10.05
C ARG A 159 -17.21 -17.89 9.98
N ILE A 160 -17.77 -17.14 10.91
CA ILE A 160 -17.55 -15.70 11.10
C ILE A 160 -16.74 -15.54 12.38
N ALA A 161 -15.56 -14.94 12.29
CA ALA A 161 -14.81 -14.52 13.46
C ALA A 161 -15.16 -13.07 13.81
N THR A 162 -15.61 -12.82 15.03
CA THR A 162 -15.77 -11.47 15.57
C THR A 162 -14.58 -11.19 16.48
N VAL A 163 -13.70 -10.30 16.02
CA VAL A 163 -12.54 -9.79 16.75
C VAL A 163 -12.91 -8.45 17.37
N THR A 164 -12.94 -8.42 18.70
CA THR A 164 -13.28 -7.22 19.46
C THR A 164 -12.06 -6.69 20.18
N LEU A 165 -11.63 -5.47 19.87
CA LEU A 165 -10.61 -4.76 20.65
C LEU A 165 -11.16 -4.49 22.05
N ASN A 166 -10.49 -4.97 23.09
CA ASN A 166 -11.03 -5.03 24.45
C ASN A 166 -10.11 -4.35 25.48
N ARG A 167 -9.86 -3.06 25.27
CA ARG A 167 -9.30 -2.15 26.29
C ARG A 167 -10.21 -0.93 26.46
N PRO A 168 -11.50 -1.09 26.83
CA PRO A 168 -12.48 -0.01 26.79
C PRO A 168 -12.13 1.16 27.73
N LYS A 169 -11.43 0.90 28.84
CA LYS A 169 -10.97 1.93 29.79
C LYS A 169 -9.94 2.90 29.18
N SER A 170 -9.23 2.48 28.14
CA SER A 170 -8.30 3.31 27.36
C SER A 170 -8.82 3.54 25.94
N LEU A 171 -10.15 3.45 25.73
CA LEU A 171 -10.79 3.63 24.42
C LEU A 171 -10.19 2.74 23.31
N ASN A 172 -9.77 1.54 23.69
CA ASN A 172 -9.12 0.58 22.81
C ASN A 172 -7.85 1.13 22.13
N ALA A 173 -7.10 2.01 22.81
CA ALA A 173 -5.78 2.41 22.35
C ALA A 173 -4.87 1.18 22.15
N VAL A 174 -3.98 1.24 21.16
CA VAL A 174 -3.08 0.14 20.77
C VAL A 174 -1.76 0.30 21.52
N ASN A 175 -1.42 -0.69 22.33
CA ASN A 175 -0.14 -0.78 23.02
C ASN A 175 0.61 -2.06 22.58
N SER A 176 1.82 -2.28 23.09
CA SER A 176 2.64 -3.46 22.77
C SER A 176 1.91 -4.81 22.95
N GLN A 177 1.07 -4.92 23.99
CA GLN A 177 0.30 -6.15 24.23
C GLN A 177 -0.81 -6.32 23.19
N MET A 178 -1.55 -5.27 22.86
CA MET A 178 -2.58 -5.32 21.81
C MET A 178 -1.98 -5.58 20.43
N THR A 179 -0.82 -5.01 20.12
CA THR A 179 -0.07 -5.35 18.90
C THR A 179 0.23 -6.86 18.86
N THR A 180 0.72 -7.43 19.96
CA THR A 180 1.02 -8.87 20.05
C THR A 180 -0.23 -9.74 19.91
N ASP A 181 -1.33 -9.38 20.58
CA ASP A 181 -2.58 -10.12 20.49
C ASP A 181 -3.17 -10.06 19.06
N ILE A 182 -3.08 -8.92 18.38
CA ILE A 182 -3.56 -8.77 16.99
C ILE A 182 -2.68 -9.58 16.03
N GLU A 183 -1.36 -9.55 16.20
CA GLU A 183 -0.45 -10.39 15.42
C GLU A 183 -0.81 -11.88 15.55
N GLN A 184 -1.05 -12.34 16.78
CA GLN A 184 -1.46 -13.72 17.06
C GLN A 184 -2.81 -14.07 16.44
N VAL A 185 -3.83 -13.21 16.55
CA VAL A 185 -5.14 -13.50 15.93
C VAL A 185 -5.04 -13.52 14.41
N VAL A 186 -4.23 -12.64 13.81
CA VAL A 186 -4.02 -12.62 12.36
C VAL A 186 -3.29 -13.88 11.89
N ALA A 187 -2.23 -14.31 12.59
CA ALA A 187 -1.53 -15.56 12.30
C ALA A 187 -2.48 -16.76 12.39
N TRP A 188 -3.31 -16.81 13.44
CA TRP A 188 -4.31 -17.86 13.61
C TRP A 188 -5.36 -17.84 12.48
N LEU A 189 -5.89 -16.67 12.11
CA LEU A 189 -6.82 -16.53 10.99
C LEU A 189 -6.22 -16.99 9.67
N LEU A 190 -4.93 -16.72 9.41
CA LEU A 190 -4.21 -17.20 8.22
C LEU A 190 -4.14 -18.73 8.17
N GLY A 191 -3.98 -19.41 9.30
CA GLY A 191 -3.94 -20.87 9.38
C GLY A 191 -5.31 -21.56 9.33
N HIS A 192 -6.40 -20.82 9.52
CA HIS A 192 -7.75 -21.38 9.60
C HIS A 192 -8.73 -20.85 8.50
N PRO A 193 -8.33 -20.79 7.21
CA PRO A 193 -9.15 -20.17 6.16
C PRO A 193 -10.41 -20.98 5.80
N GLN A 194 -10.50 -22.26 6.21
CA GLN A 194 -11.71 -23.06 5.99
C GLN A 194 -12.72 -22.89 7.13
N GLU A 195 -12.22 -22.73 8.35
CA GLU A 195 -13.03 -22.55 9.56
C GLU A 195 -13.54 -21.13 9.67
N VAL A 196 -12.71 -20.13 9.34
CA VAL A 196 -13.11 -18.72 9.29
C VAL A 196 -13.08 -18.23 7.87
N ARG A 197 -14.23 -17.73 7.43
CA ARG A 197 -14.49 -17.30 6.06
C ARG A 197 -14.73 -15.79 5.95
N VAL A 198 -15.15 -15.14 7.03
CA VAL A 198 -15.32 -13.67 7.14
C VAL A 198 -14.90 -13.23 8.53
N VAL A 199 -14.31 -12.04 8.64
CA VAL A 199 -13.90 -11.42 9.91
C VAL A 199 -14.69 -10.14 10.13
N LEU A 200 -15.25 -9.97 11.33
CA LEU A 200 -15.80 -8.72 11.83
C LEU A 200 -14.80 -8.14 12.83
N LEU A 201 -14.37 -6.89 12.63
CA LEU A 201 -13.51 -6.15 13.56
C LEU A 201 -14.31 -5.04 14.22
N THR A 202 -14.32 -4.96 15.55
CA THR A 202 -15.06 -3.94 16.32
C THR A 202 -14.34 -3.56 17.61
N GLY A 203 -14.76 -2.48 18.27
CA GLY A 203 -14.26 -2.08 19.59
C GLY A 203 -15.26 -2.35 20.72
N ALA A 204 -14.77 -2.76 21.88
CA ALA A 204 -15.56 -2.83 23.11
C ALA A 204 -15.82 -1.42 23.65
N GLY A 205 -17.01 -1.20 24.23
CA GLY A 205 -17.38 0.07 24.85
C GLY A 205 -17.78 1.15 23.84
N SER A 206 -17.44 2.41 24.14
CA SER A 206 -17.90 3.59 23.39
C SER A 206 -17.01 4.01 22.23
N ALA A 207 -15.84 3.39 22.06
CA ALA A 207 -14.90 3.71 20.99
C ALA A 207 -14.59 2.46 20.16
N PHE A 208 -14.26 2.66 18.89
CA PHE A 208 -13.67 1.62 18.07
C PHE A 208 -12.21 1.43 18.47
N CYS A 209 -11.38 2.48 18.26
CA CYS A 209 -9.97 2.50 18.63
C CYS A 209 -9.45 3.95 18.65
N ALA A 210 -8.80 4.35 19.74
CA ALA A 210 -8.23 5.70 19.90
C ALA A 210 -6.83 5.88 19.28
N GLY A 211 -6.30 4.87 18.57
CA GLY A 211 -4.95 4.90 18.01
C GLY A 211 -3.90 4.45 19.01
N ASP A 212 -2.64 4.85 18.81
CA ASP A 212 -1.53 4.43 19.68
C ASP A 212 -1.71 4.90 21.12
N ASP A 213 -1.31 4.06 22.07
CA ASP A 213 -1.33 4.40 23.49
C ASP A 213 -0.21 5.41 23.81
N VAL A 214 -0.54 6.70 23.71
CA VAL A 214 0.39 7.81 23.96
C VAL A 214 1.04 7.73 25.35
N LYS A 215 0.37 7.10 26.33
CA LYS A 215 0.97 6.90 27.66
C LYS A 215 2.09 5.86 27.63
N GLU A 216 1.96 4.81 26.81
CA GLU A 216 3.03 3.84 26.60
C GLU A 216 4.20 4.50 25.86
N LEU A 217 3.94 5.28 24.81
CA LEU A 217 4.98 5.99 24.05
C LEU A 217 5.92 6.81 24.96
N ARG A 218 5.39 7.46 26.00
CA ARG A 218 6.19 8.21 26.99
C ARG A 218 7.26 7.36 27.69
N SER A 219 6.98 6.07 27.87
CA SER A 219 7.82 5.14 28.64
C SER A 219 8.81 4.35 27.78
N LEU A 220 8.67 4.40 26.45
CA LEU A 220 9.53 3.66 25.53
C LEU A 220 10.81 4.44 25.22
N SER A 221 11.92 3.73 25.01
CA SER A 221 13.07 4.30 24.30
C SER A 221 12.73 4.48 22.82
N LEU A 222 13.44 5.36 22.12
CA LEU A 222 13.25 5.57 20.68
C LEU A 222 13.49 4.28 19.87
N GLU A 223 14.44 3.45 20.28
CA GLU A 223 14.72 2.16 19.63
C GLU A 223 13.53 1.19 19.78
N THR A 224 12.96 1.10 20.98
CA THR A 224 11.77 0.26 21.23
C THR A 224 10.53 0.80 20.52
N ALA A 225 10.34 2.12 20.52
CA ALA A 225 9.26 2.77 19.78
C ALA A 225 9.39 2.49 18.27
N ARG A 226 10.60 2.55 17.71
CA ARG A 226 10.88 2.18 16.31
C ARG A 226 10.48 0.75 16.01
N ALA A 227 10.96 -0.22 16.79
CA ALA A 227 10.61 -1.62 16.60
C ALA A 227 9.09 -1.87 16.70
N LEU A 228 8.42 -1.25 17.67
CA LEU A 228 6.97 -1.36 17.84
C LEU A 228 6.21 -0.74 16.65
N SER A 229 6.63 0.43 16.17
CA SER A 229 5.97 1.15 15.07
C SER A 229 6.02 0.33 13.77
N HIS A 230 7.15 -0.32 13.47
CA HIS A 230 7.25 -1.21 12.32
C HIS A 230 6.35 -2.44 12.44
N ARG A 231 6.25 -3.03 13.64
CA ARG A 231 5.32 -4.13 13.90
C ARG A 231 3.88 -3.69 13.69
N GLN A 232 3.49 -2.52 14.19
CA GLN A 232 2.14 -1.96 14.02
C GLN A 232 1.85 -1.67 12.54
N ALA A 233 2.79 -1.11 11.79
CA ALA A 233 2.64 -0.88 10.35
C ALA A 233 2.33 -2.17 9.59
N GLU A 234 3.12 -3.24 9.83
CA GLU A 234 2.88 -4.54 9.19
C GLU A 234 1.60 -5.21 9.70
N MET A 235 1.25 -5.03 10.97
CA MET A 235 0.01 -5.53 11.56
C MET A 235 -1.23 -4.95 10.85
N TYR A 236 -1.26 -3.64 10.56
CA TYR A 236 -2.38 -3.04 9.83
C TYR A 236 -2.46 -3.58 8.39
N LEU A 237 -1.33 -3.67 7.68
CA LEU A 237 -1.25 -4.30 6.36
C LEU A 237 -1.67 -5.79 6.37
N ALA A 238 -1.52 -6.48 7.50
CA ALA A 238 -1.85 -7.89 7.59
C ALA A 238 -3.35 -8.15 7.45
N PHE A 239 -4.22 -7.21 7.84
CA PHE A 239 -5.67 -7.30 7.60
C PHE A 239 -6.02 -7.33 6.10
N GLU A 240 -5.32 -6.53 5.29
CA GLU A 240 -5.46 -6.56 3.82
C GLU A 240 -4.94 -7.86 3.21
N ARG A 241 -3.91 -8.45 3.82
CA ARG A 241 -3.29 -9.70 3.36
C ARG A 241 -4.09 -10.95 3.77
N LEU A 242 -5.03 -10.84 4.70
CA LEU A 242 -5.90 -11.95 5.09
C LEU A 242 -6.72 -12.46 3.89
N PRO A 243 -6.82 -13.79 3.69
CA PRO A 243 -7.70 -14.36 2.67
C PRO A 243 -9.20 -14.19 3.02
N GLN A 244 -9.54 -13.94 4.28
CA GLN A 244 -10.90 -13.62 4.69
C GLN A 244 -11.22 -12.15 4.37
N PRO A 245 -12.42 -11.84 3.85
CA PRO A 245 -12.94 -10.48 3.88
C PRO A 245 -13.05 -10.01 5.33
N VAL A 246 -12.60 -8.79 5.60
CA VAL A 246 -12.62 -8.12 6.90
C VAL A 246 -13.60 -6.96 6.82
N ILE A 247 -14.59 -6.95 7.72
CA ILE A 247 -15.57 -5.87 7.85
C ILE A 247 -15.30 -5.15 9.16
N ALA A 248 -14.90 -3.89 9.10
CA ALA A 248 -14.82 -3.03 10.27
C ALA A 248 -16.23 -2.53 10.63
N LEU A 249 -16.64 -2.80 11.87
CA LEU A 249 -17.84 -2.29 12.50
C LEU A 249 -17.45 -1.17 13.45
N VAL A 250 -17.43 0.07 12.95
CA VAL A 250 -16.93 1.22 13.71
C VAL A 250 -18.05 1.72 14.63
N ASN A 251 -18.01 1.28 15.88
CA ASN A 251 -19.03 1.56 16.90
C ASN A 251 -18.95 2.98 17.49
N GLY A 252 -17.78 3.62 17.45
CA GLY A 252 -17.53 4.94 18.01
C GLY A 252 -16.25 5.56 17.46
N ASP A 253 -15.50 6.30 18.29
CA ASP A 253 -14.27 6.98 17.85
C ASP A 253 -13.24 6.01 17.25
N ALA A 254 -12.77 6.33 16.05
CA ALA A 254 -11.68 5.67 15.34
C ALA A 254 -10.63 6.74 14.99
N PHE A 255 -9.61 6.94 15.83
CA PHE A 255 -8.66 8.05 15.71
C PHE A 255 -7.24 7.55 15.48
N GLY A 256 -6.46 8.28 14.69
CA GLY A 256 -5.06 8.00 14.38
C GLY A 256 -4.85 6.58 13.84
N ALA A 257 -4.02 5.78 14.51
CA ALA A 257 -3.85 4.37 14.14
C ALA A 257 -5.16 3.52 14.25
N GLY A 258 -6.17 3.98 15.00
CA GLY A 258 -7.51 3.39 15.01
C GLY A 258 -8.33 3.71 13.76
N CYS A 259 -8.09 4.86 13.14
CA CYS A 259 -8.55 5.17 11.78
C CYS A 259 -7.92 4.19 10.79
N VAL A 260 -6.59 4.00 10.88
CA VAL A 260 -5.84 3.03 10.06
C VAL A 260 -6.46 1.64 10.18
N ALA A 261 -6.64 1.13 11.40
CA ALA A 261 -7.26 -0.17 11.64
C ALA A 261 -8.65 -0.33 10.97
N ALA A 262 -9.46 0.75 10.97
CA ALA A 262 -10.76 0.72 10.32
C ALA A 262 -10.65 0.67 8.80
N TYR A 263 -9.75 1.46 8.20
CA TYR A 263 -9.62 1.53 6.74
C TYR A 263 -8.69 0.49 6.11
N SER A 264 -7.90 -0.24 6.91
CA SER A 264 -7.21 -1.47 6.49
C SER A 264 -8.15 -2.68 6.38
N ALA A 265 -9.38 -2.60 6.91
CA ALA A 265 -10.43 -3.57 6.61
C ALA A 265 -10.93 -3.41 5.16
N ASP A 266 -11.55 -4.45 4.60
CA ASP A 266 -12.06 -4.38 3.21
C ASP A 266 -13.34 -3.54 3.12
N LEU A 267 -14.20 -3.62 4.14
CA LEU A 267 -15.49 -2.93 4.19
C LEU A 267 -15.67 -2.24 5.54
N ARG A 268 -16.41 -1.14 5.58
CA ARG A 268 -16.64 -0.32 6.77
C ARG A 268 -18.11 0.03 6.94
N ILE A 269 -18.71 -0.50 8.00
CA ILE A 269 -20.05 -0.13 8.47
C ILE A 269 -19.85 0.71 9.73
N VAL A 270 -20.46 1.89 9.78
CA VAL A 270 -20.23 2.85 10.85
C VAL A 270 -21.53 3.12 11.61
N SER A 271 -21.41 3.29 12.93
CA SER A 271 -22.53 3.77 13.75
C SER A 271 -22.70 5.28 13.60
N HIS A 272 -23.87 5.82 13.95
CA HIS A 272 -24.07 7.28 14.04
C HIS A 272 -23.14 7.96 15.05
N ALA A 273 -22.65 7.23 16.04
CA ALA A 273 -21.71 7.74 17.03
C ALA A 273 -20.25 7.72 16.55
N ALA A 274 -19.97 7.09 15.40
CA ALA A 274 -18.61 6.99 14.87
C ALA A 274 -18.07 8.36 14.46
N ARG A 275 -16.80 8.57 14.76
CA ARG A 275 -16.01 9.72 14.31
C ARG A 275 -14.64 9.26 13.88
N PHE A 276 -14.12 9.88 12.83
CA PHE A 276 -12.80 9.57 12.28
C PHE A 276 -11.90 10.80 12.39
N ALA A 277 -10.66 10.65 12.83
CA ALA A 277 -9.68 11.74 12.88
C ALA A 277 -8.26 11.22 12.70
N MET A 278 -7.36 12.06 12.18
CA MET A 278 -5.91 11.85 12.23
C MET A 278 -5.28 12.97 13.08
N PRO A 279 -5.42 12.93 14.42
CA PRO A 279 -5.09 14.06 15.29
C PRO A 279 -3.59 14.20 15.62
N GLU A 280 -2.73 13.36 15.07
CA GLU A 280 -1.29 13.25 15.39
C GLU A 280 -0.55 14.58 15.28
N ILE A 281 -0.94 15.44 14.35
CA ILE A 281 -0.33 16.77 14.17
C ILE A 281 -0.45 17.63 15.44
N ARG A 282 -1.49 17.40 16.26
CA ARG A 282 -1.70 18.09 17.55
C ARG A 282 -0.80 17.57 18.66
N LEU A 283 -0.11 16.46 18.43
CA LEU A 283 0.87 15.86 19.33
C LEU A 283 2.31 16.12 18.86
N GLY A 284 2.50 16.72 17.69
CA GLY A 284 3.82 17.10 17.16
C GLY A 284 4.42 16.11 16.17
N TRP A 285 3.64 15.19 15.60
CA TRP A 285 4.11 14.26 14.56
C TRP A 285 3.07 14.07 13.45
N PRO A 286 3.47 13.66 12.24
CA PRO A 286 2.51 13.32 11.19
C PRO A 286 1.78 12.01 11.54
N PRO A 287 0.59 11.80 10.97
CA PRO A 287 0.01 10.46 10.97
C PRO A 287 0.94 9.43 10.31
N GLY A 288 0.87 8.18 10.74
CA GLY A 288 1.67 7.09 10.20
C GLY A 288 0.81 5.93 9.67
N TYR A 289 1.47 4.89 9.16
CA TYR A 289 0.89 3.57 8.90
C TYR A 289 -0.22 3.51 7.84
N GLY A 290 -0.40 4.48 6.94
CA GLY A 290 -1.57 4.40 6.05
C GLY A 290 -2.03 5.68 5.37
N ILE A 291 -1.23 6.76 5.40
CA ILE A 291 -1.65 8.05 4.80
C ILE A 291 -2.01 7.90 3.32
N ALA A 292 -1.25 7.09 2.59
CA ALA A 292 -1.50 6.89 1.17
C ALA A 292 -2.80 6.12 0.89
N GLN A 293 -3.16 5.17 1.74
CA GLN A 293 -4.43 4.45 1.64
C GLN A 293 -5.61 5.40 1.93
N LEU A 294 -5.49 6.21 2.99
CA LEU A 294 -6.47 7.28 3.26
C LEU A 294 -6.62 8.20 2.04
N THR A 295 -5.50 8.63 1.45
CA THR A 295 -5.50 9.49 0.26
C THR A 295 -6.18 8.83 -0.94
N ALA A 296 -6.00 7.53 -1.15
CA ALA A 296 -6.66 6.79 -2.21
C ALA A 296 -8.18 6.68 -1.97
N LEU A 297 -8.60 6.49 -0.72
CA LEU A 297 -10.01 6.32 -0.35
C LEU A 297 -10.82 7.62 -0.43
N ILE A 298 -10.30 8.71 0.13
CA ILE A 298 -11.06 9.97 0.24
C ILE A 298 -10.53 11.09 -0.66
N GLY A 299 -9.43 10.86 -1.38
CA GLY A 299 -8.79 11.86 -2.22
C GLY A 299 -7.89 12.82 -1.44
N LYS A 300 -6.90 13.38 -2.15
CA LYS A 300 -5.81 14.20 -1.57
C LYS A 300 -6.29 15.40 -0.75
N ALA A 301 -7.26 16.16 -1.24
CA ALA A 301 -7.70 17.39 -0.57
C ALA A 301 -8.31 17.10 0.82
N ARG A 302 -9.18 16.09 0.91
CA ARG A 302 -9.84 15.69 2.15
C ARG A 302 -8.87 15.04 3.13
N ALA A 303 -7.96 14.22 2.63
CA ALA A 303 -6.88 13.65 3.44
C ALA A 303 -5.98 14.74 4.04
N LEU A 304 -5.60 15.75 3.26
CA LEU A 304 -4.83 16.90 3.76
C LEU A 304 -5.61 17.69 4.83
N GLU A 305 -6.88 18.00 4.58
CA GLU A 305 -7.75 18.69 5.55
C GLU A 305 -7.79 17.93 6.89
N MET A 306 -8.05 16.63 6.85
CA MET A 306 -8.15 15.77 8.04
C MET A 306 -6.82 15.66 8.79
N CYS A 307 -5.71 15.42 8.08
CA CYS A 307 -4.38 15.22 8.69
C CYS A 307 -3.73 16.51 9.19
N MET A 308 -3.92 17.64 8.49
CA MET A 308 -3.27 18.91 8.86
C MET A 308 -4.03 19.67 9.95
N THR A 309 -5.35 19.46 10.08
CA THR A 309 -6.15 20.06 11.16
C THR A 309 -6.28 19.17 12.38
N GLY A 310 -6.20 17.84 12.19
CA GLY A 310 -6.50 16.85 13.20
C GLY A 310 -7.95 16.88 13.70
N GLU A 311 -8.86 17.55 13.00
CA GLU A 311 -10.27 17.65 13.37
C GLU A 311 -11.04 16.36 13.03
N PRO A 312 -11.96 15.91 13.90
CA PRO A 312 -12.77 14.74 13.62
C PRO A 312 -13.86 15.02 12.58
N ILE A 313 -14.08 14.07 11.68
CA ILE A 313 -15.25 14.01 10.81
C ILE A 313 -16.31 13.08 11.39
N THR A 314 -17.59 13.40 11.13
CA THR A 314 -18.73 12.58 11.56
C THR A 314 -18.89 11.34 10.69
N ALA A 315 -19.62 10.34 11.18
CA ALA A 315 -19.97 9.15 10.41
C ALA A 315 -20.68 9.47 9.07
N ALA A 316 -21.54 10.49 9.06
CA ALA A 316 -22.22 10.94 7.83
C ALA A 316 -21.22 11.52 6.81
N LYS A 317 -20.27 12.35 7.26
CA LYS A 317 -19.22 12.90 6.40
C LYS A 317 -18.26 11.80 5.93
N ALA A 318 -17.96 10.80 6.76
CA ALA A 318 -17.18 9.63 6.36
C ALA A 318 -17.88 8.79 5.26
N LEU A 319 -19.20 8.63 5.33
CA LEU A 319 -20.00 8.00 4.27
C LEU A 319 -19.97 8.82 2.98
N GLU A 320 -20.21 10.14 3.08
CA GLU A 320 -20.18 11.07 1.93
C GLU A 320 -18.82 11.06 1.22
N TRP A 321 -17.73 10.97 1.99
CA TRP A 321 -16.37 10.99 1.47
C TRP A 321 -15.91 9.65 0.88
N GLY A 322 -16.67 8.58 1.06
CA GLY A 322 -16.30 7.22 0.63
C GLY A 322 -15.37 6.50 1.62
N LEU A 323 -15.13 7.08 2.81
CA LEU A 323 -14.37 6.41 3.87
C LEU A 323 -15.17 5.26 4.49
N ALA A 324 -16.49 5.40 4.57
CA ALA A 324 -17.41 4.34 5.01
C ALA A 324 -18.33 3.91 3.87
N SER A 325 -18.78 2.66 3.87
CA SER A 325 -19.72 2.14 2.87
C SER A 325 -21.17 2.17 3.33
N GLU A 326 -21.41 2.18 4.65
CA GLU A 326 -22.76 2.13 5.21
C GLU A 326 -22.82 2.81 6.59
N LEU A 327 -23.89 3.57 6.86
CA LEU A 327 -24.17 4.23 8.13
C LEU A 327 -25.44 3.64 8.76
N VAL A 328 -25.35 3.18 10.01
CA VAL A 328 -26.47 2.55 10.73
C VAL A 328 -26.55 3.03 12.18
N SER A 329 -27.67 2.76 12.84
CA SER A 329 -27.78 3.01 14.29
C SER A 329 -26.81 2.11 15.08
N GLY A 330 -26.36 2.57 16.24
CA GLY A 330 -25.45 1.77 17.08
C GLY A 330 -26.02 0.41 17.47
N VAL A 331 -27.32 0.35 17.78
CA VAL A 331 -28.01 -0.91 18.12
C VAL A 331 -28.12 -1.89 16.96
N SER A 332 -28.09 -1.39 15.71
CA SER A 332 -28.16 -2.21 14.50
C SER A 332 -26.80 -2.65 13.97
N LEU A 333 -25.69 -2.07 14.46
CA LEU A 333 -24.36 -2.22 13.86
C LEU A 333 -23.90 -3.68 13.77
N MET A 334 -23.93 -4.41 14.89
CA MET A 334 -23.51 -5.82 14.92
C MET A 334 -24.43 -6.69 14.04
N HIS A 335 -25.75 -6.49 14.14
CA HIS A 335 -26.71 -7.23 13.33
C HIS A 335 -26.48 -7.01 11.83
N ARG A 336 -26.25 -5.77 11.42
CA ARG A 336 -25.97 -5.44 10.02
C ARG A 336 -24.65 -6.03 9.54
N GLY A 337 -23.61 -6.00 10.37
CA GLY A 337 -22.33 -6.67 10.10
C GLY A 337 -22.48 -8.16 9.86
N LEU A 338 -23.24 -8.84 10.73
CA LEU A 338 -23.55 -10.27 10.58
C LEU A 338 -24.32 -10.55 9.30
N GLN A 339 -25.35 -9.77 8.97
CA GLN A 339 -26.09 -9.92 7.71
C GLN A 339 -25.18 -9.78 6.47
N LEU A 340 -24.26 -8.83 6.48
CA LEU A 340 -23.30 -8.66 5.38
C LEU A 340 -22.32 -9.84 5.33
N ALA A 341 -21.82 -10.30 6.47
CA ALA A 341 -20.96 -11.48 6.54
C ALA A 341 -21.66 -12.74 6.02
N GLU A 342 -22.92 -12.98 6.42
CA GLU A 342 -23.74 -14.08 5.90
C GLU A 342 -23.90 -14.02 4.39
N LYS A 343 -24.11 -12.82 3.82
CA LYS A 343 -24.15 -12.63 2.37
C LYS A 343 -22.83 -13.00 1.71
N LEU A 344 -21.69 -12.63 2.30
CA LEU A 344 -20.37 -13.00 1.79
C LEU A 344 -20.09 -14.51 1.92
N LEU A 345 -20.63 -15.18 2.95
CA LEU A 345 -20.52 -16.64 3.09
C LEU A 345 -21.19 -17.42 1.95
N GLN A 346 -22.25 -16.85 1.34
CA GLN A 346 -22.91 -17.44 0.18
C GLN A 346 -22.11 -17.31 -1.12
N MET A 347 -21.03 -16.52 -1.14
CA MET A 347 -20.21 -16.32 -2.33
C MET A 347 -19.11 -17.40 -2.45
N PRO A 348 -18.61 -17.69 -3.67
CA PRO A 348 -17.49 -18.60 -3.86
C PRO A 348 -16.22 -18.09 -3.16
N ALA A 349 -15.70 -18.88 -2.22
CA ALA A 349 -14.60 -18.49 -1.33
C ALA A 349 -13.35 -18.00 -2.06
N VAL A 350 -12.97 -18.75 -3.10
CA VAL A 350 -11.78 -18.47 -3.91
C VAL A 350 -11.96 -17.19 -4.72
N ALA A 351 -13.15 -16.97 -5.28
CA ALA A 351 -13.44 -15.75 -6.04
C ALA A 351 -13.39 -14.50 -5.14
N LEU A 352 -13.94 -14.57 -3.92
CA LEU A 352 -13.83 -13.47 -2.95
C LEU A 352 -12.38 -13.17 -2.59
N ARG A 353 -11.58 -14.20 -2.30
CA ARG A 353 -10.15 -14.09 -2.00
C ARG A 353 -9.37 -13.42 -3.11
N GLU A 354 -9.54 -13.93 -4.33
CA GLU A 354 -8.84 -13.38 -5.50
C GLU A 354 -9.31 -11.96 -5.81
N THR A 355 -10.61 -11.66 -5.64
CA THR A 355 -11.12 -10.28 -5.81
C THR A 355 -10.45 -9.33 -4.83
N LYS A 356 -10.44 -9.67 -3.54
CA LYS A 356 -9.74 -8.91 -2.50
C LYS A 356 -8.26 -8.73 -2.85
N ARG A 357 -7.57 -9.83 -3.19
CA ARG A 357 -6.15 -9.84 -3.52
C ARG A 357 -5.83 -8.95 -4.72
N LEU A 358 -6.65 -8.97 -5.77
CA LEU A 358 -6.45 -8.18 -6.98
C LEU A 358 -6.67 -6.69 -6.73
N ILE A 359 -7.69 -6.31 -5.95
CA ILE A 359 -7.93 -4.91 -5.57
C ILE A 359 -6.74 -4.37 -4.77
N HIS A 360 -6.32 -5.09 -3.73
CA HIS A 360 -5.16 -4.68 -2.92
C HIS A 360 -3.83 -4.75 -3.68
N LEU A 361 -3.74 -5.50 -4.78
CA LEU A 361 -2.58 -5.49 -5.67
C LEU A 361 -2.56 -4.23 -6.54
N ASP A 362 -3.72 -3.81 -7.04
CA ASP A 362 -3.91 -2.66 -7.94
C ASP A 362 -3.81 -1.31 -7.23
N GLU A 363 -3.91 -1.26 -5.90
CA GLU A 363 -3.54 -0.08 -5.11
C GLU A 363 -2.10 0.40 -5.41
N GLY A 364 -1.26 -0.42 -6.04
CA GLY A 364 -0.03 0.02 -6.71
C GLY A 364 1.19 0.10 -5.81
N SER A 365 2.34 0.40 -6.39
CA SER A 365 3.63 0.51 -5.68
C SER A 365 3.72 1.73 -4.76
N GLN A 366 2.75 2.65 -4.79
CA GLN A 366 2.80 3.91 -4.01
C GLN A 366 2.17 3.78 -2.61
N PRO A 367 1.01 3.14 -2.37
CA PRO A 367 0.41 3.06 -1.03
C PRO A 367 1.15 2.14 -0.05
N LYS A 368 1.73 1.04 -0.54
CA LYS A 368 2.46 0.08 0.30
C LYS A 368 3.91 0.50 0.59
N VAL A 369 4.57 1.19 -0.35
CA VAL A 369 5.88 1.83 -0.09
C VAL A 369 5.70 3.05 0.82
N ALA A 370 4.58 3.77 0.70
CA ALA A 370 4.27 4.92 1.56
C ALA A 370 4.08 4.54 3.04
N HIS A 371 3.60 3.34 3.37
CA HIS A 371 3.53 2.86 4.76
C HIS A 371 4.90 2.83 5.46
N ARG A 372 5.99 2.56 4.74
CA ARG A 372 7.33 2.66 5.32
C ARG A 372 7.75 4.12 5.43
N ALA A 373 7.49 4.92 4.40
CA ALA A 373 7.88 6.32 4.38
C ALA A 373 7.17 7.18 5.44
N ASP A 374 5.87 6.95 5.68
CA ASP A 374 5.09 7.65 6.70
C ASP A 374 5.46 7.18 8.12
N THR A 375 5.68 5.88 8.34
CA THR A 375 6.23 5.33 9.59
C THR A 375 7.59 5.96 9.91
N GLU A 376 8.50 6.05 8.93
CA GLU A 376 9.80 6.71 9.11
C GLU A 376 9.66 8.22 9.34
N ALA A 377 8.67 8.88 8.75
CA ALA A 377 8.41 10.30 9.00
C ALA A 377 7.91 10.55 10.43
N TYR A 378 6.98 9.72 10.90
CA TYR A 378 6.53 9.70 12.28
C TYR A 378 7.71 9.50 13.25
N LEU A 379 8.54 8.48 13.01
CA LEU A 379 9.69 8.15 13.86
C LEU A 379 10.71 9.29 13.92
N ARG A 380 10.99 9.97 12.80
CA ARG A 380 11.86 11.16 12.81
C ARG A 380 11.30 12.29 13.67
N CYS A 381 9.99 12.50 13.66
CA CYS A 381 9.36 13.53 14.50
C CYS A 381 9.42 13.20 15.99
N LEU A 382 9.34 11.91 16.38
CA LEU A 382 9.45 11.49 17.78
C LEU A 382 10.80 11.87 18.42
N GLU A 383 11.86 12.02 17.62
CA GLU A 383 13.19 12.45 18.08
C GLU A 383 13.25 13.95 18.41
N LEU A 384 12.26 14.74 17.97
CA LEU A 384 12.23 16.19 18.09
C LEU A 384 11.59 16.66 19.41
N ARG A 385 11.96 17.88 19.83
CA ARG A 385 11.47 18.52 21.07
C ARG A 385 9.95 18.68 21.09
N ASP A 386 9.33 18.95 19.94
CA ASP A 386 7.89 19.14 19.85
C ASP A 386 7.09 17.87 20.13
N ALA A 387 7.58 16.71 19.67
CA ALA A 387 6.95 15.43 20.01
C ALA A 387 7.08 15.13 21.52
N GLN A 388 8.24 15.41 22.12
CA GLN A 388 8.45 15.24 23.56
C GLN A 388 7.52 16.14 24.39
N GLU A 389 7.34 17.40 23.95
CA GLU A 389 6.39 18.33 24.55
C GLU A 389 4.94 17.89 24.36
N GLY A 390 4.57 17.41 23.17
CA GLY A 390 3.23 16.90 22.90
C GLY A 390 2.86 15.71 23.79
N ILE A 391 3.78 14.75 23.97
CA ILE A 391 3.61 13.60 24.88
C ILE A 391 3.48 14.08 26.34
N ALA A 392 4.32 15.02 26.77
CA ALA A 392 4.28 15.56 28.12
C ALA A 392 2.96 16.29 28.40
N ALA A 393 2.56 17.20 27.51
CA ALA A 393 1.32 17.97 27.60
C ALA A 393 0.07 17.08 27.63
N PHE A 394 0.02 16.05 26.77
CA PHE A 394 -1.06 15.05 26.76
C PHE A 394 -1.16 14.34 28.11
N THR A 395 -0.03 13.92 28.68
CA THR A 395 -0.02 13.18 29.95
C THR A 395 -0.37 14.08 31.14
N GLU A 396 0.11 15.32 31.13
CA GLU A 396 -0.13 16.34 32.16
C GLU A 396 -1.50 17.02 32.01
N LYS A 397 -2.26 16.72 30.95
CA LYS A 397 -3.57 17.30 30.62
C LYS A 397 -3.53 18.82 30.53
N ARG A 398 -2.51 19.36 29.86
CA ARG A 398 -2.36 20.80 29.60
C ARG A 398 -2.22 21.05 28.09
N PRO A 399 -2.48 22.29 27.62
CA PRO A 399 -2.16 22.66 26.24
C PRO A 399 -0.65 22.50 25.95
N PRO A 400 -0.27 21.96 24.78
CA PRO A 400 1.13 21.89 24.37
C PRO A 400 1.68 23.27 24.00
N ARG A 401 2.99 23.45 24.20
CA ARG A 401 3.76 24.64 23.83
C ARG A 401 4.86 24.25 22.86
N PHE A 402 4.49 24.04 21.60
CA PHE A 402 5.45 23.72 20.55
C PHE A 402 6.44 24.87 20.37
N MET A 403 7.71 24.51 20.23
CA MET A 403 8.79 25.44 19.98
C MET A 403 9.07 25.35 18.49
N ASP A 404 8.28 26.08 17.69
CA ASP A 404 8.48 26.21 16.25
C ASP A 404 9.99 26.30 15.96
N LEU A 405 10.51 25.36 15.17
CA LEU A 405 11.94 25.04 14.97
C LEU A 405 12.91 26.24 15.10
#